data_AF-A0A7J4N3C1-F1
#
_entry.id   AF-A0A7J4N3C1-F1
#
_cell.length_a   1.000
_cell.length_b   1.000
_cell.length_c   1.000
_cell.angle_alpha   90.00
_cell.angle_beta   90.00
_cell.angle_gamma   90.00
#
_symmetry.space_group_name_H-M   'P 1'
#
loop_
_entity.id
_entity.type
_entity.pdbx_description
1 polymer ?
#
loop_
_entity_poly.entity_id
_entity_poly.type
_entity_poly.pdbx_seq_one_letter_code
_entity_poly.pdbx_strand_id
1 'polypeptide(L)'
;MQRYTISGFTIPQVTILAGALMATLGLSFYGFTDYLTALFPTLFGVILMIAGAVSVSRPGLNALAMHLAVLASLISAILGFTTALFGTWTTTTSLIEQMLMSAIASAHLYACIASYYYGKAKFPGDTQTCGVDERVVANKAKNPGPASVVAISLEP
;
A
#
# COMPACT_ATOMS: atom_id res chain seq x y z
N MET A 1 -16.67 -13.78 2.17
CA MET A 1 -16.54 -12.33 2.01
C MET A 1 -15.93 -12.02 0.64
N GLN A 2 -16.66 -11.27 -0.19
CA GLN A 2 -16.12 -10.76 -1.46
C GLN A 2 -14.93 -9.84 -1.18
N ARG A 3 -13.91 -9.86 -2.05
CA ARG A 3 -12.77 -8.94 -1.92
C ARG A 3 -13.24 -7.50 -2.12
N TYR A 4 -12.77 -6.60 -1.25
CA TYR A 4 -12.99 -5.17 -1.44
C TYR A 4 -12.34 -4.73 -2.75
N THR A 5 -13.14 -4.11 -3.62
CA THR A 5 -12.68 -3.59 -4.91
C THR A 5 -13.08 -2.14 -5.06
N ILE A 6 -12.19 -1.34 -5.64
CA ILE A 6 -12.47 0.05 -6.00
C ILE A 6 -12.46 0.10 -7.52
N SER A 7 -13.60 0.43 -8.13
CA SER A 7 -13.75 0.49 -9.59
C SER A 7 -13.32 -0.81 -10.33
N GLY A 8 -13.48 -1.97 -9.70
CA GLY A 8 -13.07 -3.27 -10.27
C GLY A 8 -11.62 -3.67 -10.00
N PHE A 9 -10.81 -2.79 -9.42
CA PHE A 9 -9.44 -3.11 -9.00
C PHE A 9 -9.39 -3.60 -7.55
N THR A 10 -8.58 -4.63 -7.32
CA THR A 10 -8.26 -5.08 -5.96
C THR A 10 -7.30 -4.10 -5.29
N ILE A 11 -7.32 -4.02 -3.95
CA ILE A 11 -6.42 -3.13 -3.21
C ILE A 11 -4.93 -3.29 -3.57
N PRO A 12 -4.36 -4.51 -3.71
CA PRO A 12 -2.98 -4.67 -4.17
C PRO A 12 -2.71 -4.02 -5.53
N GLN A 13 -3.67 -4.08 -6.45
CA GLN A 13 -3.54 -3.43 -7.77
C GLN A 13 -3.64 -1.91 -7.64
N VAL A 14 -4.52 -1.40 -6.78
CA VAL A 14 -4.59 0.05 -6.47
C VAL A 14 -3.28 0.53 -5.86
N THR A 15 -2.66 -0.26 -4.97
CA THR A 15 -1.34 0.05 -4.39
C THR A 15 -0.23 0.10 -5.45
N ILE A 16 -0.20 -0.86 -6.39
CA ILE A 16 0.75 -0.84 -7.51
C ILE A 16 0.51 0.39 -8.40
N LEU A 17 -0.74 0.70 -8.71
CA LEU A 17 -1.11 1.85 -9.53
C LEU A 17 -0.71 3.17 -8.87
N ALA A 18 -1.00 3.34 -7.57
CA ALA A 18 -0.58 4.50 -6.80
C ALA A 18 0.94 4.63 -6.78
N GLY A 19 1.65 3.51 -6.63
CA GLY A 19 3.11 3.47 -6.69
C GLY A 19 3.65 3.90 -8.06
N ALA A 20 3.04 3.42 -9.15
CA ALA A 20 3.42 3.82 -10.51
C ALA A 20 3.15 5.31 -10.78
N LEU A 21 2.03 5.85 -10.29
CA LEU A 21 1.71 7.27 -10.38
C LEU A 21 2.74 8.13 -9.63
N MET A 22 3.12 7.73 -8.41
CA MET A 22 4.16 8.44 -7.67
C MET A 22 5.54 8.35 -8.37
N ALA A 23 5.89 7.19 -8.90
CA ALA A 23 7.15 6.98 -9.63
C ALA A 23 7.25 7.82 -10.89
N THR A 24 6.19 7.88 -11.69
CA THR A 24 6.12 8.72 -12.89
C THR A 24 6.14 10.20 -12.54
N LEU A 25 5.45 10.60 -11.45
CA LEU A 25 5.44 11.97 -10.97
C LEU A 25 6.84 12.44 -10.59
N GLY A 26 7.52 11.76 -9.67
CA GLY A 26 8.84 12.21 -9.22
C GLY A 26 9.89 12.20 -10.34
N LEU A 27 9.86 11.21 -11.23
CA LEU A 27 10.80 11.16 -12.36
C LEU A 27 10.56 12.33 -13.34
N SER A 28 9.29 12.70 -13.56
CA SER A 28 8.94 13.84 -14.40
C SER A 28 9.44 15.14 -13.77
N PHE A 29 9.17 15.37 -12.48
CA PHE A 29 9.60 16.58 -11.78
C PHE A 29 11.11 16.68 -11.66
N TYR A 30 11.81 15.57 -11.47
CA TYR A 30 13.27 15.54 -11.52
C TYR A 30 13.81 15.99 -12.89
N GLY A 31 13.24 15.47 -13.98
CA GLY A 31 13.66 15.86 -15.34
C GLY A 31 13.43 17.34 -15.69
N PHE A 32 12.52 18.03 -14.99
CA PHE A 32 12.25 19.46 -15.20
C PHE A 32 12.99 20.38 -14.23
N THR A 33 13.36 19.90 -13.04
CA THR A 33 13.86 20.75 -11.96
C THR A 33 15.29 20.44 -11.55
N ASP A 34 15.84 19.30 -11.94
CA ASP A 34 17.16 18.79 -11.56
C ASP A 34 17.41 18.70 -10.04
N TYR A 35 16.36 18.83 -9.21
CA TYR A 35 16.49 18.71 -7.76
C TYR A 35 16.35 17.27 -7.30
N LEU A 36 17.32 16.77 -6.53
CA LEU A 36 17.27 15.42 -5.97
C LEU A 36 16.05 15.18 -5.06
N THR A 37 15.52 16.23 -4.43
CA THR A 37 14.29 16.12 -3.63
C THR A 37 13.07 15.76 -4.48
N ALA A 38 13.12 16.01 -5.80
CA ALA A 38 12.05 15.62 -6.70
C ALA A 38 11.94 14.09 -6.90
N LEU A 39 12.92 13.33 -6.40
CA LEU A 39 12.89 11.87 -6.41
C LEU A 39 12.12 11.27 -5.23
N PHE A 40 11.72 12.04 -4.22
CA PHE A 40 10.97 11.50 -3.07
C PHE A 40 9.69 10.77 -3.46
N PRO A 41 8.82 11.30 -4.35
CA PRO A 41 7.66 10.56 -4.82
C PRO A 41 8.07 9.23 -5.46
N THR A 42 9.17 9.19 -6.21
CA THR A 42 9.63 7.93 -6.82
C THR A 42 10.06 6.89 -5.81
N LEU A 43 10.75 7.30 -4.75
CA LEU A 43 11.18 6.41 -3.67
C LEU A 43 9.98 5.72 -3.02
N PHE A 44 8.98 6.51 -2.61
CA PHE A 44 7.75 5.94 -2.03
C PHE A 44 6.94 5.17 -3.05
N GLY A 45 6.91 5.61 -4.31
CA GLY A 45 6.25 4.92 -5.40
C GLY A 45 6.80 3.50 -5.62
N VAL A 46 8.12 3.34 -5.61
CA VAL A 46 8.79 2.03 -5.71
C VAL A 46 8.45 1.14 -4.51
N ILE A 47 8.48 1.69 -3.29
CA ILE A 47 8.10 0.95 -2.08
C ILE A 47 6.65 0.42 -2.19
N LEU A 48 5.72 1.25 -2.64
CA LEU A 48 4.32 0.85 -2.86
C LEU A 48 4.19 -0.22 -3.95
N MET A 49 4.88 -0.08 -5.08
CA MET A 49 4.87 -1.09 -6.13
C MET A 49 5.39 -2.44 -5.63
N ILE A 50 6.49 -2.46 -4.88
CA ILE A 50 7.04 -3.68 -4.29
C ILE A 50 6.04 -4.30 -3.32
N ALA A 51 5.47 -3.50 -2.40
CA ALA A 51 4.50 -3.98 -1.43
C ALA A 51 3.26 -4.58 -2.11
N GLY A 52 2.72 -3.91 -3.12
CA GLY A 52 1.58 -4.42 -3.90
C GLY A 52 1.93 -5.68 -4.69
N ALA A 53 3.11 -5.74 -5.32
CA ALA A 53 3.56 -6.93 -6.07
C ALA A 53 3.78 -8.14 -5.14
N VAL A 54 4.34 -7.93 -3.94
CA VAL A 54 4.51 -8.96 -2.92
C VAL A 54 3.14 -9.46 -2.43
N SER A 55 2.19 -8.55 -2.21
CA SER A 55 0.82 -8.90 -1.82
C SER A 55 0.12 -9.78 -2.87
N VAL A 56 0.30 -9.50 -4.16
CA VAL A 56 -0.25 -10.31 -5.25
C VAL A 56 0.45 -11.67 -5.36
N SER A 57 1.80 -11.67 -5.30
CA SER A 57 2.60 -12.87 -5.55
C SER A 57 2.62 -13.84 -4.37
N ARG A 58 2.53 -13.32 -3.14
CA ARG A 58 2.61 -14.10 -1.89
C ARG A 58 1.42 -13.77 -0.98
N PRO A 59 0.25 -14.40 -1.20
CA PRO A 59 -0.95 -14.11 -0.42
C PRO A 59 -0.80 -14.37 1.09
N GLY A 60 0.14 -15.25 1.50
CA GLY A 60 0.46 -15.47 2.91
C GLY A 60 1.15 -14.30 3.61
N LEU A 61 1.80 -13.41 2.87
CA LEU A 61 2.45 -12.19 3.39
C LEU A 61 1.61 -10.93 3.12
N ASN A 62 0.37 -11.08 2.66
CA ASN A 62 -0.45 -9.95 2.23
C ASN A 62 -0.66 -8.92 3.35
N ALA A 63 -1.02 -9.38 4.55
CA ALA A 63 -1.26 -8.48 5.68
C ALA A 63 -0.03 -7.60 5.98
N LEU A 64 1.17 -8.20 6.04
CA LEU A 64 2.42 -7.47 6.25
C LEU A 64 2.70 -6.49 5.12
N ALA A 65 2.58 -6.93 3.87
CA ALA A 65 2.82 -6.09 2.69
C ALA A 65 1.87 -4.88 2.66
N MET A 66 0.61 -5.07 3.02
CA MET A 66 -0.38 -3.99 3.11
C MET A 66 -0.09 -3.02 4.24
N HIS A 67 0.33 -3.49 5.42
CA HIS A 67 0.75 -2.60 6.51
C HIS A 67 1.98 -1.77 6.14
N LEU A 68 2.95 -2.36 5.42
CA LEU A 68 4.08 -1.61 4.87
C LEU A 68 3.62 -0.55 3.86
N ALA A 69 2.66 -0.88 2.99
CA ALA A 69 2.11 0.08 2.04
C ALA A 69 1.38 1.24 2.74
N VAL A 70 0.61 0.96 3.79
CA VAL A 70 -0.06 1.98 4.62
C VAL A 70 0.97 2.87 5.33
N LEU A 71 2.00 2.28 5.93
CA LEU A 71 3.07 3.03 6.60
C LEU A 71 3.81 3.93 5.62
N ALA A 72 4.20 3.41 4.46
CA ALA A 72 4.87 4.17 3.41
C ALA A 72 3.99 5.34 2.93
N SER A 73 2.68 5.11 2.76
CA SER A 73 1.73 6.15 2.36
C SER A 73 1.55 7.21 3.43
N LEU A 74 1.48 6.82 4.70
CA LEU A 74 1.36 7.75 5.81
C LEU A 74 2.60 8.66 5.91
N ILE A 75 3.80 8.06 5.85
CA ILE A 75 5.06 8.81 5.86
C ILE A 75 5.14 9.73 4.66
N SER A 76 4.82 9.23 3.46
CA SER A 76 4.79 10.03 2.23
C SER A 76 3.81 11.20 2.31
N ALA A 77 2.62 10.98 2.86
CA ALA A 77 1.60 12.02 2.99
C ALA A 77 2.05 13.11 3.96
N ILE A 78 2.57 12.72 5.13
CA ILE A 78 3.08 13.64 6.15
C ILE A 78 4.31 14.38 5.61
N LEU A 79 5.24 13.69 4.95
CA LEU A 79 6.43 14.33 4.39
C LEU A 79 6.05 15.36 3.34
N GLY A 80 5.18 15.00 2.38
CA GLY A 80 4.69 15.93 1.35
C GLY A 80 3.93 17.11 1.95
N PHE A 81 3.12 16.89 2.98
CA PHE A 81 2.35 17.96 3.63
C PHE A 81 3.21 18.87 4.50
N THR A 82 4.11 18.31 5.30
CA THR A 82 4.99 19.09 6.18
C THR A 82 6.01 19.87 5.39
N THR A 83 6.58 19.28 4.34
CA THR A 83 7.37 20.03 3.39
C THR A 83 6.49 21.11 2.78
N ALA A 84 5.28 20.83 2.25
CA ALA A 84 4.36 21.81 1.65
C ALA A 84 4.01 23.03 2.53
N LEU A 85 4.02 22.88 3.85
CA LEU A 85 3.73 23.98 4.78
C LEU A 85 4.97 24.70 5.30
N PHE A 86 6.06 23.99 5.56
CA PHE A 86 7.21 24.50 6.30
C PHE A 86 8.52 24.52 5.49
N GLY A 87 8.49 23.99 4.28
CA GLY A 87 9.64 23.92 3.38
C GLY A 87 9.99 25.28 2.77
N THR A 88 11.28 25.50 2.56
CA THR A 88 11.77 26.61 1.75
C THR A 88 11.69 26.24 0.27
N TRP A 89 10.71 26.79 -0.43
CA TRP A 89 10.48 26.53 -1.86
C TRP A 89 11.50 27.25 -2.72
N THR A 90 12.24 26.51 -3.53
CA THR A 90 13.05 27.10 -4.59
C THR A 90 12.18 27.57 -5.76
N THR A 91 11.09 26.84 -6.03
CA THR A 91 10.16 27.10 -7.14
C THR A 91 8.73 26.70 -6.80
N THR A 92 7.75 27.29 -7.49
CA THR A 92 6.34 26.87 -7.43
C THR A 92 6.16 25.41 -7.86
N THR A 93 6.99 24.93 -8.79
CA THR A 93 7.01 23.54 -9.25
C THR A 93 7.28 22.56 -8.11
N SER A 94 8.27 22.86 -7.25
CA SER A 94 8.59 21.99 -6.10
C SER A 94 7.46 21.94 -5.06
N LEU A 95 6.74 23.05 -4.85
CA LEU A 95 5.55 23.05 -3.99
C LEU A 95 4.44 22.16 -4.56
N ILE A 96 4.16 22.28 -5.87
CA ILE A 96 3.12 21.48 -6.54
C ILE A 96 3.45 19.99 -6.42
N GLU A 97 4.72 19.61 -6.59
CA GLU A 97 5.17 18.24 -6.45
C GLU A 97 4.85 17.64 -5.06
N GLN A 98 5.25 18.34 -4.00
CA GLN A 98 5.02 17.89 -2.62
C GLN A 98 3.53 17.75 -2.30
N MET A 99 2.71 18.68 -2.82
CA MET A 99 1.26 18.63 -2.69
C MET A 99 0.65 17.43 -3.45
N LEU A 100 1.12 17.15 -4.67
CA LEU A 100 0.65 16.00 -5.45
C LEU A 100 1.08 14.68 -4.82
N MET A 101 2.33 14.58 -4.34
CA MET A 101 2.81 13.43 -3.58
C MET A 101 1.91 13.17 -2.36
N SER A 102 1.62 14.22 -1.58
CA SER A 102 0.75 14.11 -0.41
C SER A 102 -0.69 13.73 -0.78
N ALA A 103 -1.23 14.27 -1.87
CA ALA A 103 -2.57 13.97 -2.37
C ALA A 103 -2.69 12.50 -2.82
N ILE A 104 -1.74 11.99 -3.60
CA ILE A 104 -1.75 10.58 -4.04
C ILE A 104 -1.58 9.65 -2.83
N ALA A 105 -0.67 9.98 -1.92
CA ALA A 105 -0.40 9.20 -0.71
C ALA A 105 -1.65 9.11 0.19
N SER A 106 -2.34 10.23 0.41
CA SER A 106 -3.56 10.30 1.21
C SER A 106 -4.74 9.58 0.55
N ALA A 107 -4.90 9.69 -0.77
CA ALA A 107 -5.90 8.93 -1.51
C ALA A 107 -5.69 7.42 -1.40
N HIS A 108 -4.44 6.96 -1.53
CA HIS A 108 -4.10 5.55 -1.33
C HIS A 108 -4.31 5.10 0.12
N LEU A 109 -3.90 5.92 1.10
CA LEU A 109 -4.16 5.66 2.53
C LEU A 109 -5.66 5.49 2.80
N TYR A 110 -6.49 6.38 2.26
CA TYR A 110 -7.94 6.31 2.38
C TYR A 110 -8.50 5.00 1.81
N ALA A 111 -8.03 4.58 0.62
CA ALA A 111 -8.40 3.31 0.01
C ALA A 111 -8.04 2.11 0.91
N CYS A 112 -6.85 2.12 1.51
CA CYS A 112 -6.43 1.08 2.45
C CYS A 112 -7.32 1.05 3.71
N ILE A 113 -7.61 2.21 4.30
CA ILE A 113 -8.48 2.33 5.48
C ILE A 113 -9.90 1.84 5.16
N ALA A 114 -10.46 2.23 4.02
CA ALA A 114 -11.77 1.77 3.57
C ALA A 114 -11.81 0.24 3.41
N SER A 115 -10.75 -0.36 2.86
CA SER A 115 -10.63 -1.80 2.74
C SER A 115 -10.54 -2.52 4.09
N TYR A 116 -9.87 -1.92 5.07
CA TYR A 116 -9.77 -2.44 6.43
C TYR A 116 -11.13 -2.42 7.13
N TYR A 117 -11.86 -1.32 7.04
CA TYR A 117 -13.21 -1.23 7.61
C TYR A 117 -14.20 -2.20 6.97
N TYR A 118 -14.04 -2.48 5.67
CA TYR A 118 -14.85 -3.48 4.98
C TYR A 118 -14.58 -4.91 5.47
N GLY A 119 -13.31 -5.24 5.73
CA GLY A 119 -12.88 -6.57 6.19
C GLY A 119 -12.91 -6.79 7.70
N LYS A 120 -13.37 -5.82 8.50
CA LYS A 120 -13.37 -5.92 9.96
C LYS A 120 -14.38 -6.98 10.44
N ALA A 121 -13.98 -7.78 11.44
CA ALA A 121 -14.86 -8.74 12.09
C ALA A 121 -16.07 -8.03 12.72
N LYS A 122 -17.28 -8.55 12.49
CA LYS A 122 -18.53 -7.92 12.96
C LYS A 122 -19.14 -8.64 14.16
N PHE A 123 -18.75 -9.90 14.38
CA PHE A 123 -19.21 -10.74 15.49
C PHE A 123 -18.02 -11.32 16.27
N PRO A 124 -18.17 -11.52 17.60
CA PRO A 124 -17.14 -12.19 18.40
C PRO A 124 -16.97 -13.64 17.93
N GLY A 125 -15.77 -13.96 17.43
CA GLY A 125 -15.43 -15.27 16.85
C GLY A 125 -15.08 -15.23 15.35
N ASP A 126 -15.34 -14.12 14.65
CA ASP A 126 -14.91 -13.95 13.26
C ASP A 126 -13.39 -13.73 13.19
N THR A 127 -12.72 -14.50 12.31
CA THR A 127 -11.29 -14.29 12.03
C THR A 127 -11.11 -13.07 11.12
N GLN A 128 -10.54 -12.00 11.64
CA GLN A 128 -10.18 -10.84 10.83
C GLN A 128 -8.95 -11.19 9.99
N THR A 129 -9.14 -11.45 8.70
CA THR A 129 -8.03 -11.69 7.77
C THR A 129 -7.91 -10.51 6.80
N CYS A 130 -6.85 -9.73 6.95
CA CYS A 130 -6.54 -8.66 6.01
C CYS A 130 -6.09 -9.27 4.67
N GLY A 131 -6.97 -9.22 3.67
CA GLY A 131 -6.62 -9.50 2.27
C GLY A 131 -6.37 -10.97 1.92
N VAL A 132 -6.67 -11.93 2.80
CA VAL A 132 -6.59 -13.35 2.43
C VAL A 132 -7.89 -13.75 1.73
N ASP A 133 -7.78 -14.44 0.59
CA ASP A 133 -8.96 -14.99 -0.09
C ASP A 133 -9.52 -16.13 0.76
N GLU A 134 -10.82 -16.12 1.07
CA GLU A 134 -11.50 -17.23 1.72
C GLU A 134 -11.26 -18.55 0.99
N ARG A 135 -11.09 -18.54 -0.34
CA ARG A 135 -10.78 -19.74 -1.12
C ARG A 135 -9.40 -20.27 -0.81
N VAL A 136 -8.43 -19.41 -0.50
CA VAL A 136 -7.07 -19.82 -0.10
C VAL A 136 -7.09 -20.35 1.33
N VAL A 137 -7.83 -19.71 2.24
CA VAL A 137 -8.02 -20.22 3.61
C VAL A 137 -8.77 -21.56 3.59
N ALA A 138 -9.86 -21.66 2.83
CA ALA A 138 -10.66 -22.87 2.69
C ALA A 138 -9.89 -24.00 1.98
N ASN A 139 -9.06 -23.68 0.98
CA ASN A 139 -8.20 -24.66 0.34
C ASN A 139 -7.09 -25.16 1.29
N LYS A 140 -6.47 -24.26 2.06
CA LYS A 140 -5.48 -24.63 3.08
C LYS A 140 -6.09 -25.46 4.22
N ALA A 141 -7.32 -25.16 4.62
CA ALA A 141 -8.07 -25.95 5.59
C ALA A 141 -8.48 -27.32 5.04
N LYS A 142 -8.82 -27.40 3.76
CA LYS A 142 -9.21 -28.64 3.08
C LYS A 142 -8.02 -29.54 2.72
N ASN A 143 -6.86 -28.94 2.46
CA ASN A 143 -5.64 -29.65 2.08
C ASN A 143 -4.47 -29.11 2.91
N PRO A 144 -4.43 -29.44 4.22
CA PRO A 144 -3.27 -29.10 5.03
C PRO A 144 -2.08 -29.79 4.37
N GLY A 145 -1.10 -29.01 3.93
CA GLY A 145 0.13 -29.56 3.35
C GLY A 145 0.79 -30.57 4.30
N PRO A 146 1.85 -31.26 3.85
CA PRO A 146 2.48 -32.34 4.61
C PRO A 146 2.74 -31.91 6.06
N ALA A 147 2.32 -32.76 7.00
CA ALA A 147 2.19 -32.48 8.44
C ALA A 147 3.44 -31.86 9.10
N SER A 148 4.62 -32.06 8.50
CA SER A 148 5.88 -31.44 8.89
C SER A 148 5.87 -29.90 8.88
N VAL A 149 5.10 -29.25 8.00
CA VAL A 149 5.04 -27.78 7.93
C VAL A 149 3.94 -27.21 8.84
N VAL A 150 2.91 -28.02 9.13
CA VAL A 150 1.77 -27.60 9.97
C VAL A 150 2.18 -27.50 11.44
N ALA A 151 3.10 -28.34 11.91
CA ALA A 151 3.58 -28.30 13.29
C ALA A 151 4.32 -27.00 13.64
N ILE A 152 5.02 -26.37 12.67
CA ILE A 152 5.83 -25.17 12.91
C ILE A 152 4.95 -23.90 13.06
N SER A 153 3.68 -23.95 12.63
CA SER A 153 2.78 -22.79 12.65
C SER A 153 1.80 -22.78 13.82
N LEU A 154 1.89 -23.75 14.74
CA LEU A 154 0.92 -23.98 15.82
C LEU A 154 1.46 -23.71 17.24
N GLU A 155 2.70 -23.24 17.39
CA GLU A 155 3.15 -22.75 18.70
C GLU A 155 2.80 -21.26 18.87
N PRO A 156 2.24 -20.89 20.04
CA PRO A 156 1.49 -19.64 20.27
C PRO A 156 2.34 -18.36 20.29
#